data_AF-A0A7H8TFV3-F1
#
_entry.id   AF-A0A7H8TFV3-F1
#
_cell.length_a   1.000
_cell.length_b   1.000
_cell.length_c   1.000
_cell.angle_alpha   90.00
_cell.angle_beta   90.00
_cell.angle_gamma   90.00
#
_symmetry.space_group_name_H-M   'P 1'
#
loop_
_entity.id
_entity.type
_entity.pdbx_description
1 polymer ?
#
loop_
_entity_poly.entity_id
_entity_poly.type
_entity_poly.pdbx_seq_one_letter_code
_entity_poly.pdbx_strand_id
1 'polypeptide(L)'
;MVVHGASGEGELSHMTDVTTSSGPGHVRLVPDDESDKFELRLQHAVSGFVDGPRAAVEEADQVVEAIVARFAETVRERRRTLRTSWQDTEEKADTERLRLALRDYRELAERLLHI
;
A
#
# COMPACT_ATOMS: atom_id res chain seq x y z
N MET A 1 -33.19 51.49 -24.84
CA MET A 1 -31.95 51.20 -25.58
C MET A 1 -31.68 49.70 -25.39
N VAL A 2 -32.10 48.82 -26.32
CA VAL A 2 -31.24 48.17 -27.35
C VAL A 2 -29.81 47.90 -26.83
N VAL A 3 -29.21 46.71 -26.87
CA VAL A 3 -29.34 45.53 -27.76
C VAL A 3 -28.57 44.32 -27.19
N HIS A 4 -29.05 43.12 -27.52
CA HIS A 4 -28.37 41.89 -27.98
C HIS A 4 -26.86 41.65 -27.76
N GLY A 5 -26.54 40.37 -27.56
CA GLY A 5 -25.29 39.74 -28.01
C GLY A 5 -25.00 38.47 -27.19
N ALA A 6 -25.31 37.28 -27.71
CA ALA A 6 -24.44 36.42 -28.55
C ALA A 6 -23.86 35.27 -27.67
N SER A 7 -24.33 34.04 -27.87
CA SER A 7 -23.71 33.01 -28.72
C SER A 7 -22.31 32.59 -28.27
N GLY A 8 -22.15 31.29 -28.02
CA GLY A 8 -20.87 30.65 -27.82
C GLY A 8 -21.02 29.22 -27.31
N GLU A 9 -21.42 28.31 -28.19
CA GLU A 9 -21.18 26.88 -27.99
C GLU A 9 -19.68 26.60 -28.02
N GLY A 10 -19.23 25.64 -27.21
CA GLY A 10 -17.82 25.34 -27.03
C GLY A 10 -17.63 24.09 -26.18
N GLU A 11 -18.00 22.96 -26.79
CA GLU A 11 -17.63 21.61 -26.42
C GLU A 11 -16.13 21.50 -26.06
N LEU A 12 -15.82 21.15 -24.81
CA LEU A 12 -14.62 20.38 -24.50
C LEU A 12 -14.99 19.27 -23.53
N SER A 13 -15.19 18.14 -24.19
CA SER A 13 -15.09 16.78 -23.70
C SER A 13 -13.98 16.60 -22.67
N HIS A 14 -14.27 15.71 -21.72
CA HIS A 14 -13.33 14.71 -21.24
C HIS A 14 -12.11 15.21 -20.47
N MET A 15 -12.34 15.57 -19.21
CA MET A 15 -11.46 15.07 -18.15
C MET A 15 -12.38 14.51 -17.08
N THR A 16 -12.76 13.23 -17.26
CA THR A 16 -13.17 12.45 -16.12
C THR A 16 -11.97 12.46 -15.20
N ASP A 17 -12.10 13.19 -14.10
CA ASP A 17 -11.29 12.98 -12.93
C ASP A 17 -11.52 11.52 -12.54
N VAL A 18 -10.71 10.64 -13.11
CA VAL A 18 -10.32 9.38 -12.47
C VAL A 18 -9.51 9.82 -11.26
N THR A 19 -10.22 10.35 -10.25
CA THR A 19 -9.91 9.99 -8.88
C THR A 19 -10.16 8.49 -8.87
N THR A 20 -9.08 7.74 -9.08
CA THR A 20 -8.97 6.37 -8.66
C THR A 20 -9.53 6.33 -7.26
N SER A 21 -10.72 5.74 -7.15
CA SER A 21 -11.41 5.47 -5.90
C SER A 21 -10.46 4.62 -5.06
N SER A 22 -9.67 5.29 -4.23
CA SER A 22 -8.88 4.66 -3.17
C SER A 22 -9.92 4.19 -2.17
N GLY A 23 -10.31 2.92 -2.31
CA GLY A 23 -11.15 2.21 -1.35
C GLY A 23 -10.60 2.37 0.07
N PRO A 24 -11.43 2.18 1.10
CA PRO A 24 -11.16 2.63 2.46
C PRO A 24 -9.81 2.12 2.98
N GLY A 25 -8.83 3.01 3.04
CA GLY A 25 -7.74 3.02 4.01
C GLY A 25 -7.02 1.70 4.29
N HIS A 26 -6.79 0.85 3.30
CA HIS A 26 -5.79 -0.21 3.44
C HIS A 26 -4.42 0.46 3.36
N VAL A 27 -3.94 0.97 4.50
CA VAL A 27 -2.54 1.37 4.66
C VAL A 27 -1.68 0.23 4.10
N ARG A 28 -1.00 0.46 2.97
CA ARG A 28 -0.17 -0.56 2.32
C ARG A 28 0.91 -1.01 3.30
N LEU A 29 1.15 -2.32 3.33
CA LEU A 29 2.19 -2.93 4.16
C LEU A 29 3.60 -2.75 3.58
N VAL A 30 3.71 -2.28 2.34
CA VAL A 30 4.96 -1.88 1.70
C VAL A 30 4.81 -0.42 1.24
N PRO A 31 5.78 0.46 1.51
CA PRO A 31 5.77 1.83 1.00
C PRO A 31 5.64 1.89 -0.53
N ASP A 32 4.97 2.91 -1.04
CA ASP A 32 4.72 3.10 -2.48
C ASP A 32 6.03 3.16 -3.28
N ASP A 33 7.04 3.86 -2.76
CA ASP A 33 8.32 4.07 -3.45
C ASP A 33 9.21 2.83 -3.53
N GLU A 34 9.06 1.88 -2.59
CA GLU A 34 9.72 0.57 -2.68
C GLU A 34 8.93 -0.37 -3.61
N SER A 35 7.60 -0.26 -3.62
CA SER A 35 6.73 -1.05 -4.48
C SER A 35 7.03 -0.79 -5.96
N ASP A 36 7.16 0.48 -6.36
CA ASP A 36 7.51 0.88 -7.74
C ASP A 36 8.85 0.28 -8.19
N LYS A 37 9.84 0.23 -7.29
CA LYS A 37 11.17 -0.34 -7.59
C LYS A 37 11.08 -1.85 -7.80
N PHE A 38 10.28 -2.55 -7.00
CA PHE A 38 10.07 -3.99 -7.18
C PHE A 38 9.31 -4.29 -8.47
N GLU A 39 8.29 -3.49 -8.79
CA GLU A 39 7.52 -3.63 -10.03
C GLU A 39 8.40 -3.43 -11.26
N LEU A 40 9.22 -2.37 -11.28
CA LEU A 40 10.15 -2.10 -12.38
C LEU A 40 11.15 -3.24 -12.58
N ARG A 41 11.71 -3.79 -11.49
CA ARG A 41 12.65 -4.93 -11.57
C ARG A 41 11.97 -6.20 -12.03
N LEU A 42 10.75 -6.46 -11.57
CA LEU A 42 9.98 -7.61 -12.05
C LEU A 42 9.65 -7.49 -13.54
N GLN A 43 9.29 -6.29 -14.00
CA GLN A 43 9.04 -6.03 -15.41
C GLN A 43 10.30 -6.26 -16.27
N HIS A 44 11.46 -5.83 -15.78
CA HIS A 44 12.75 -6.10 -16.41
C HIS A 44 13.02 -7.61 -16.54
N ALA A 45 12.84 -8.36 -15.45
CA ALA A 45 12.99 -9.82 -15.46
C ALA A 45 12.05 -10.49 -16.49
N VAL A 46 10.77 -10.13 -16.50
CA VAL A 46 9.76 -10.70 -17.41
C VAL A 46 10.09 -10.38 -18.88
N SER A 47 10.51 -9.15 -19.17
CA SER A 47 10.88 -8.75 -20.53
C SER A 47 12.18 -9.40 -21.01
N GLY A 48 13.13 -9.66 -20.12
CA GLY A 48 14.38 -10.39 -20.41
C GLY A 48 14.22 -11.90 -20.61
N PHE A 49 13.04 -12.48 -20.37
CA PHE A 49 12.81 -13.93 -20.47
C PHE A 49 13.09 -14.48 -21.87
N VAL A 50 12.80 -13.71 -22.92
CA VAL A 50 13.00 -14.12 -24.31
C VAL A 50 14.49 -14.31 -24.62
N ASP A 51 15.35 -13.47 -24.04
CA ASP A 51 16.80 -13.49 -24.28
C ASP A 51 17.54 -14.45 -23.34
N GLY A 52 17.05 -14.58 -22.11
CA GLY A 52 17.71 -15.36 -21.06
C GLY A 52 16.71 -15.94 -20.07
N PRO A 53 15.99 -17.03 -20.39
CA PRO A 53 14.88 -17.52 -19.58
C PRO A 53 15.29 -17.90 -18.17
N ARG A 54 16.48 -18.49 -18.01
CA ARG A 54 16.99 -18.86 -16.68
C ARG A 54 17.35 -17.64 -15.83
N ALA A 55 18.07 -16.67 -16.40
CA ALA A 55 18.46 -15.45 -15.71
C ALA A 55 17.24 -14.60 -15.32
N ALA A 56 16.25 -14.50 -16.21
CA ALA A 56 14.98 -13.85 -15.94
C ALA A 56 14.23 -14.46 -14.75
N VAL A 57 14.16 -15.79 -14.67
CA VAL A 57 13.53 -16.47 -13.53
C VAL A 57 14.31 -16.26 -12.25
N GLU A 58 15.65 -16.33 -12.29
CA GLU A 58 16.51 -16.06 -11.13
C GLU A 58 16.35 -14.61 -10.64
N GLU A 59 16.21 -13.62 -11.53
CA GLU A 59 15.96 -12.23 -11.16
C GLU A 59 14.56 -12.05 -10.56
N ALA A 60 13.53 -12.66 -11.14
CA ALA A 60 12.17 -12.63 -10.60
C ALA A 60 12.10 -13.24 -9.19
N ASP A 61 12.79 -14.36 -8.96
CA ASP A 61 12.89 -14.98 -7.63
C ASP A 61 13.51 -14.04 -6.60
N GLN A 62 14.62 -13.38 -6.94
CA GLN A 62 15.26 -12.38 -6.07
C GLN A 62 14.36 -11.17 -5.78
N VAL A 63 13.54 -10.75 -6.75
CA VAL A 63 12.57 -9.67 -6.53
C VAL A 63 11.52 -10.11 -5.52
N VAL A 64 10.98 -11.33 -5.65
CA VAL A 64 9.99 -11.88 -4.70
C VAL A 64 10.60 -12.03 -3.30
N GLU A 65 11.83 -12.54 -3.19
CA GLU A 65 12.55 -12.64 -1.91
C GLU A 65 12.66 -11.26 -1.24
N ALA A 66 13.03 -10.23 -2.01
CA ALA A 66 13.16 -8.87 -1.50
C ALA A 66 11.82 -8.28 -1.04
N ILE A 67 10.72 -8.54 -1.78
CA ILE A 67 9.36 -8.15 -1.37
C ILE A 67 8.99 -8.82 -0.04
N VAL A 68 9.20 -10.13 0.08
CA VAL A 68 8.90 -10.89 1.32
C VAL A 68 9.72 -10.35 2.50
N ALA A 69 11.00 -10.06 2.29
CA ALA A 69 11.87 -9.50 3.32
C ALA A 69 11.36 -8.14 3.80
N ARG A 70 10.97 -7.23 2.89
CA ARG A 70 10.43 -5.92 3.23
C ARG A 70 9.10 -5.99 3.92
N PHE A 71 8.19 -6.81 3.40
CA PHE A 71 6.90 -7.07 4.03
C PHE A 71 7.07 -7.56 5.48
N ALA A 72 7.92 -8.56 5.68
CA ALA A 72 8.18 -9.10 7.01
C ALA A 72 8.75 -8.02 7.97
N GLU A 73 9.59 -7.12 7.46
CA GLU A 73 10.14 -6.03 8.27
C GLU A 73 9.07 -5.01 8.69
N THR A 74 8.22 -4.57 7.75
CA THR A 74 7.10 -3.66 8.10
C THR A 74 6.17 -4.29 9.14
N VAL A 75 5.89 -5.59 9.02
CA VAL A 75 5.06 -6.31 10.00
C VAL A 75 5.74 -6.37 11.37
N ARG A 76 7.06 -6.63 11.42
CA ARG A 76 7.82 -6.62 12.67
C ARG A 76 7.82 -5.25 13.33
N GLU A 77 7.99 -4.18 12.54
CA GLU A 77 7.95 -2.80 13.02
C GLU A 77 6.57 -2.46 13.59
N ARG A 78 5.49 -2.77 12.85
CA ARG A 78 4.12 -2.53 13.33
C ARG A 78 3.84 -3.29 14.63
N ARG A 79 4.23 -4.56 14.70
CA ARG A 79 4.10 -5.38 15.93
C ARG A 79 4.89 -4.79 17.09
N ARG A 80 6.08 -4.23 16.84
CA ARG A 80 6.90 -3.58 17.86
C ARG A 80 6.21 -2.33 18.39
N THR A 81 5.67 -1.48 17.52
CA THR A 81 4.91 -0.28 17.92
C THR A 81 3.70 -0.64 18.77
N LEU A 82 2.94 -1.66 18.37
CA LEU A 82 1.82 -2.16 19.17
C LEU A 82 2.29 -2.72 20.52
N ARG A 83 3.43 -3.42 20.57
CA ARG A 83 3.97 -3.92 21.83
C ARG A 83 4.33 -2.80 22.79
N THR A 84 5.02 -1.77 22.30
CA THR A 84 5.43 -0.63 23.13
C THR A 84 4.22 0.16 23.65
N SER A 85 3.10 0.22 22.92
CA SER A 85 1.94 1.03 23.32
C SER A 85 1.23 0.55 24.59
N TRP A 86 1.39 -0.72 24.98
CA TRP A 86 0.78 -1.27 26.20
C TRP A 86 1.79 -1.73 27.26
N GLN A 87 3.05 -1.98 26.91
CA GLN A 87 4.05 -2.49 27.86
C GLN A 87 4.42 -1.52 28.99
N ASP A 88 4.29 -0.21 28.78
CA ASP A 88 4.65 0.82 29.78
C ASP A 88 3.48 1.19 30.71
N THR A 89 2.55 0.26 30.97
CA THR A 89 1.36 0.56 31.78
C THR A 89 1.26 -0.30 33.04
N GLU A 90 1.13 0.38 34.19
CA GLU A 90 1.01 -0.21 35.53
C GLU A 90 -0.16 0.44 36.31
N GLU A 91 -1.44 0.07 36.06
CA GLU A 91 -2.66 0.36 36.87
C GLU A 91 -4.01 -0.11 36.25
N LYS A 92 -5.15 0.14 36.92
CA LYS A 92 -6.51 -0.16 36.40
C LYS A 92 -6.92 0.64 35.15
N ALA A 93 -6.30 1.80 34.90
CA ALA A 93 -6.48 2.55 33.65
C ALA A 93 -5.96 1.79 32.41
N ASP A 94 -5.21 0.71 32.64
CA ASP A 94 -4.55 -0.08 31.60
C ASP A 94 -5.51 -1.04 30.92
N THR A 95 -6.61 -1.41 31.56
CA THR A 95 -7.54 -2.38 30.96
C THR A 95 -8.14 -1.85 29.66
N GLU A 96 -8.43 -0.55 29.60
CA GLU A 96 -8.93 0.07 28.37
C GLU A 96 -7.83 0.21 27.31
N ARG A 97 -6.60 0.53 27.71
CA ARG A 97 -5.45 0.54 26.78
C ARG A 97 -5.14 -0.86 26.24
N LEU A 98 -5.24 -1.90 27.06
CA LEU A 98 -5.09 -3.30 26.67
C LEU A 98 -6.21 -3.73 25.71
N ARG A 99 -7.45 -3.27 25.91
CA ARG A 99 -8.54 -3.51 24.93
C ARG A 99 -8.24 -2.88 23.59
N LEU A 100 -7.77 -1.62 23.57
CA LEU A 100 -7.38 -0.94 22.34
C LEU A 100 -6.20 -1.64 21.66
N ALA A 101 -5.17 -2.02 22.41
CA ALA A 101 -4.04 -2.78 21.89
C ALA A 101 -4.48 -4.12 21.29
N LEU A 102 -5.36 -4.87 21.96
CA LEU A 102 -5.88 -6.14 21.44
C LEU A 102 -6.71 -5.94 20.17
N ARG A 103 -7.51 -4.87 20.10
CA ARG A 103 -8.23 -4.48 18.89
C ARG A 103 -7.25 -4.21 17.74
N ASP A 104 -6.18 -3.47 17.99
CA ASP A 104 -5.17 -3.16 16.98
C ASP A 104 -4.41 -4.41 16.50
N TYR A 105 -4.11 -5.35 17.41
CA TYR A 105 -3.54 -6.66 17.04
C TYR A 105 -4.50 -7.46 16.16
N ARG A 106 -5.79 -7.48 16.48
CA ARG A 106 -6.81 -8.15 15.67
C ARG A 106 -6.89 -7.52 14.28
N GLU A 107 -6.97 -6.20 14.19
CA GLU A 107 -7.01 -5.49 12.90
C GLU A 107 -5.74 -5.76 12.08
N LEU A 108 -4.56 -5.82 12.71
CA LEU A 108 -3.32 -6.20 12.03
C LEU A 108 -3.37 -7.65 11.52
N ALA A 109 -3.83 -8.59 12.34
CA ALA A 109 -3.94 -10.00 11.95
C ALA A 109 -4.97 -10.20 10.82
N GLU A 110 -6.12 -9.52 10.88
CA GLU A 110 -7.11 -9.54 9.81
C GLU A 110 -6.53 -9.03 8.49
N ARG A 111 -5.77 -7.93 8.51
CA ARG A 111 -5.09 -7.44 7.29
C ARG A 111 -4.09 -8.45 6.73
N LEU A 112 -3.35 -9.17 7.60
CA LEU A 112 -2.41 -10.22 7.18
C LEU A 112 -3.09 -11.49 6.65
N LEU A 113 -4.36 -11.72 6.99
CA LEU A 113 -5.13 -12.87 6.51
C LEU A 113 -5.89 -12.59 5.21
N HIS A 114 -6.07 -11.31 4.85
CA HIS A 114 -6.84 -10.88 3.68
C HIS A 114 -5.99 -10.17 2.61
N ILE A 115 -4.68 -10.42 2.60
CA ILE A 115 -3.74 -10.02 1.55
C ILE A 115 -3.88 -10.89 0.30
#